data_AF-A0A2V0NW02-F1
#
_entry.id   AF-A0A2V0NW02-F1
#
_cell.length_a   1.000
_cell.length_b   1.000
_cell.length_c   1.000
_cell.angle_alpha   90.00
_cell.angle_beta   90.00
_cell.angle_gamma   90.00
#
_symmetry.space_group_name_H-M   'P 1'
#
loop_
_entity.id
_entity.type
_entity.pdbx_description
1 polymer ?
#
loop_
_entity_poly.entity_id
_entity_poly.type
_entity_poly.pdbx_seq_one_letter_code
_entity_poly.pdbx_strand_id
1 'polypeptide(L)'
;MRPTRHLGCRGAGPGGGQGSAAALEALAAAAGGEAEAARPKACVACSQEAGAGVRLKPCAGCAGGPAGRVLYCGAACQGADWKRHKAFCKPAAAAAKGDAAAGSSEDC
;
A
#
# COMPACT_ATOMS: atom_id res chain seq x y z
N MET A 1 58.18 -2.47 47.77
CA MET A 1 58.82 -1.73 46.65
C MET A 1 57.75 -1.40 45.60
N ARG A 2 57.89 -0.24 44.97
CA ARG A 2 57.02 0.53 44.04
C ARG A 2 56.72 -0.22 42.71
N PRO A 3 56.04 0.36 41.69
CA PRO A 3 54.71 0.98 41.62
C PRO A 3 53.94 0.57 40.32
N THR A 4 52.86 1.32 40.01
CA THR A 4 52.28 1.61 38.67
C THR A 4 51.55 0.51 37.88
N ARG A 5 50.26 0.76 37.59
CA ARG A 5 49.85 1.35 36.30
C ARG A 5 48.36 1.73 36.27
N HIS A 6 48.11 2.92 35.71
CA HIS A 6 46.82 3.41 35.25
C HIS A 6 46.27 2.55 34.10
N LEU A 7 44.97 2.27 34.15
CA LEU A 7 44.10 2.12 32.97
C LEU A 7 42.71 2.58 33.46
N GLY A 8 42.20 3.77 33.11
CA GLY A 8 42.12 4.27 31.76
C GLY A 8 40.94 3.64 31.00
N CYS A 9 39.76 3.53 31.61
CA CYS A 9 38.54 3.20 30.87
C CYS A 9 38.08 4.43 30.08
N ARG A 10 38.68 4.64 28.90
CA ARG A 10 38.07 5.42 27.81
C ARG A 10 37.31 4.47 26.91
N GLY A 11 36.01 4.71 26.79
CA GLY A 11 35.28 4.64 25.52
C GLY A 11 34.40 3.42 25.28
N ALA A 12 33.10 3.67 25.08
CA ALA A 12 32.34 3.15 23.94
C ALA A 12 31.07 4.00 23.80
N GLY A 13 30.89 4.62 22.63
CA GLY A 13 29.84 5.60 22.35
C GLY A 13 28.43 5.01 22.20
N PRO A 14 27.40 5.86 22.01
CA PRO A 14 26.06 5.41 21.68
C PRO A 14 26.05 4.94 20.22
N GLY A 15 26.31 3.65 20.02
CA GLY A 15 26.27 3.01 18.71
C GLY A 15 25.02 2.15 18.56
N GLY A 16 24.19 2.49 17.56
CA GLY A 16 23.32 1.53 16.88
C GLY A 16 21.85 1.57 17.27
N GLY A 17 21.07 2.37 16.53
CA GLY A 17 19.62 2.44 16.62
C GLY A 17 18.96 1.08 16.35
N GLN A 18 18.35 0.52 17.40
CA GLN A 18 17.51 -0.68 17.33
C GLN A 18 16.02 -0.32 17.37
N GLY A 19 15.67 0.97 17.39
CA GLY A 19 14.29 1.46 17.51
C GLY A 19 13.55 1.67 16.19
N SER A 20 14.14 1.32 15.03
CA SER A 20 13.58 1.72 13.74
C SER A 20 12.57 0.74 13.17
N ALA A 21 12.72 -0.57 13.41
CA ALA A 21 11.81 -1.57 12.82
C ALA A 21 10.41 -1.52 13.44
N ALA A 22 10.31 -1.54 14.78
CA ALA A 22 9.03 -1.46 15.48
C ALA A 22 8.30 -0.12 15.22
N ALA A 23 9.06 0.97 15.07
CA ALA A 23 8.50 2.27 14.70
C ALA A 23 7.97 2.25 13.26
N LEU A 24 8.70 1.65 12.30
CA LEU A 24 8.26 1.49 10.92
C LEU A 24 7.02 0.59 10.79
N GLU A 25 6.95 -0.51 11.55
CA GLU A 25 5.77 -1.38 11.57
C GLU A 25 4.52 -0.69 12.14
N ALA A 26 4.67 0.08 13.23
CA ALA A 26 3.56 0.86 13.79
C ALA A 26 3.04 1.91 12.80
N LEU A 27 3.94 2.54 12.04
CA LEU A 27 3.58 3.50 10.99
C LEU A 27 2.87 2.82 9.81
N ALA A 28 3.30 1.61 9.41
CA ALA A 28 2.66 0.84 8.35
C ALA A 28 1.25 0.36 8.74
N ALA A 29 1.07 -0.11 9.98
CA ALA A 29 -0.23 -0.52 10.51
C ALA A 29 -1.22 0.66 10.58
N ALA A 30 -0.77 1.85 10.99
CA ALA A 30 -1.57 3.06 10.97
C ALA A 30 -1.95 3.48 9.53
N ALA A 31 -1.01 3.38 8.58
CA ALA A 31 -1.27 3.70 7.17
C ALA A 31 -2.28 2.75 6.50
N GLY A 32 -2.32 1.48 6.91
CA GLY A 32 -3.27 0.49 6.40
C GLY A 32 -4.74 0.83 6.69
N GLY A 33 -5.03 1.35 7.89
CA GLY A 33 -6.38 1.77 8.28
C GLY A 33 -6.85 3.04 7.55
N GLU A 34 -5.96 4.03 7.41
CA GLU A 34 -6.27 5.30 6.75
C GLU A 34 -6.47 5.14 5.23
N ALA A 35 -5.74 4.21 4.60
CA ALA A 35 -5.87 3.91 3.17
C ALA A 35 -7.22 3.24 2.80
N GLU A 36 -7.84 2.52 3.74
CA GLU A 36 -9.15 1.90 3.56
C GLU A 36 -10.28 2.93 3.72
N ALA A 37 -10.18 3.81 4.72
CA ALA A 37 -11.12 4.90 4.92
C ALA A 37 -11.17 5.89 3.74
N ALA A 38 -10.05 6.11 3.05
CA ALA A 38 -9.94 6.96 1.87
C ALA A 38 -10.39 6.29 0.55
N ARG A 39 -10.79 5.01 0.56
CA ARG A 39 -11.29 4.37 -0.68
C ARG A 39 -12.53 5.11 -1.17
N PRO A 40 -12.57 5.52 -2.45
CA PRO A 40 -13.74 6.17 -3.01
C PRO A 40 -14.92 5.20 -2.93
N LYS A 41 -15.98 5.60 -2.22
CA LYS A 41 -17.25 4.84 -2.11
C LYS A 41 -18.26 5.25 -3.18
N ALA A 42 -17.80 5.96 -4.22
CA ALA A 42 -18.61 6.54 -5.27
C ALA A 42 -18.13 6.12 -6.67
N CYS A 43 -19.07 6.12 -7.62
CA CYS A 43 -18.78 5.91 -9.02
C CYS A 43 -17.91 7.06 -9.56
N VAL A 44 -16.78 6.76 -10.21
CA VAL A 44 -15.89 7.80 -10.75
C VAL A 44 -16.50 8.57 -11.93
N ALA A 45 -17.47 7.97 -12.64
CA ALA A 45 -18.09 8.60 -13.81
C ALA A 45 -19.30 9.47 -13.47
N CYS A 46 -20.11 9.08 -12.48
CA CYS A 46 -21.37 9.77 -12.15
C CYS A 46 -21.47 10.23 -10.69
N SER A 47 -20.43 10.01 -9.88
CA SER A 47 -20.33 10.37 -8.46
C SER A 47 -21.38 9.73 -7.54
N GLN A 48 -22.20 8.79 -8.03
CA GLN A 48 -23.19 8.10 -7.22
C GLN A 48 -22.50 7.18 -6.20
N GLU A 49 -22.88 7.33 -4.94
CA GLU A 49 -22.38 6.52 -3.83
C GLU A 49 -22.97 5.09 -3.84
N ALA A 50 -22.24 4.15 -3.26
CA ALA A 50 -22.78 2.83 -2.97
C ALA A 50 -23.88 2.94 -1.89
N GLY A 51 -25.04 2.33 -2.15
CA GLY A 51 -26.21 2.46 -1.27
C GLY A 51 -27.26 1.40 -1.53
N ALA A 52 -28.44 1.54 -0.91
CA ALA A 52 -29.56 0.62 -1.04
C ALA A 52 -30.06 0.58 -2.50
N GLY A 53 -29.50 -0.34 -3.30
CA GLY A 53 -29.82 -0.54 -4.72
C GLY A 53 -28.66 -0.28 -5.69
N VAL A 54 -27.57 0.36 -5.25
CA VAL A 54 -26.43 0.71 -6.10
C VAL A 54 -25.20 -0.06 -5.64
N ARG A 55 -24.81 -1.06 -6.43
CA ARG A 55 -23.58 -1.83 -6.20
C ARG A 55 -22.48 -1.33 -7.12
N LEU A 56 -21.49 -0.68 -6.54
CA LEU A 56 -20.28 -0.30 -7.26
C LEU A 56 -19.37 -1.51 -7.47
N LYS A 57 -18.77 -1.62 -8.64
CA LYS A 57 -17.81 -2.66 -9.00
C LYS A 57 -16.47 -2.04 -9.37
N PRO A 58 -15.34 -2.62 -8.93
CA PRO A 58 -14.03 -2.19 -9.36
C PRO A 58 -13.81 -2.51 -10.84
N CYS A 59 -12.92 -1.75 -11.48
CA CYS A 59 -12.49 -2.08 -12.83
C CYS A 59 -11.75 -3.43 -12.85
N ALA A 60 -12.27 -4.42 -13.58
CA ALA A 60 -11.68 -5.75 -13.67
C ALA A 60 -10.23 -5.75 -14.20
N GLY A 61 -9.86 -4.76 -15.03
CA GLY A 61 -8.52 -4.66 -15.60
C GLY A 61 -7.44 -4.27 -14.59
N CYS A 62 -7.75 -3.35 -13.67
CA CYS A 62 -6.76 -2.81 -12.74
C CYS A 62 -7.06 -3.10 -11.27
N ALA A 63 -8.12 -3.83 -10.92
CA ALA A 63 -8.59 -4.07 -9.54
C ALA A 63 -7.50 -4.58 -8.58
N GLY A 64 -6.55 -5.38 -9.04
CA GLY A 64 -5.44 -5.90 -8.21
C GLY A 64 -4.22 -4.98 -8.09
N GLY A 65 -4.23 -3.82 -8.74
CA GLY A 65 -3.10 -2.91 -8.78
C GLY A 65 -3.31 -1.67 -7.91
N PRO A 66 -2.30 -0.79 -7.78
CA PRO A 66 -2.39 0.42 -6.96
C PRO A 66 -3.45 1.43 -7.46
N ALA A 67 -3.81 1.35 -8.75
CA ALA A 67 -4.92 2.11 -9.35
C ALA A 67 -6.26 1.33 -9.41
N GLY A 68 -6.34 0.13 -8.84
CA GLY A 68 -7.54 -0.72 -8.78
C GLY A 68 -8.66 -0.22 -7.88
N ARG A 69 -8.49 0.98 -7.31
CA ARG A 69 -9.45 1.65 -6.44
C ARG A 69 -10.56 2.38 -7.20
N VAL A 70 -10.58 2.30 -8.53
CA VAL A 70 -11.62 2.92 -9.37
C VAL A 70 -12.88 2.07 -9.35
N LEU A 71 -14.00 2.69 -8.97
CA LEU A 71 -15.31 2.05 -8.87
C LEU A 71 -16.30 2.62 -9.89
N TYR A 72 -17.16 1.75 -10.43
CA TYR A 72 -18.24 2.11 -11.34
C TYR A 72 -19.55 1.45 -10.93
N CYS A 73 -20.68 2.14 -11.10
CA CYS A 73 -22.00 1.54 -10.87
C CYS A 73 -22.43 0.57 -11.99
N GLY A 74 -21.76 0.60 -13.14
CA GLY A 74 -22.04 -0.29 -14.26
C GLY A 74 -21.17 -0.03 -15.49
N ALA A 75 -21.35 -0.87 -16.52
CA ALA A 75 -20.57 -0.83 -17.75
C ALA A 75 -20.73 0.49 -18.54
N ALA A 76 -21.90 1.13 -18.47
CA ALA A 76 -22.13 2.42 -19.11
C ALA A 76 -21.20 3.51 -18.55
N CYS A 77 -21.07 3.57 -17.21
CA CYS A 77 -20.16 4.50 -16.53
C CYS A 77 -18.69 4.17 -16.79
N GLN A 78 -18.33 2.88 -16.83
CA GLN A 78 -16.98 2.46 -17.20
C GLN A 78 -16.63 2.85 -18.64
N GLY A 79 -17.54 2.64 -19.59
CA GLY A 79 -17.34 2.98 -21.00
C GLY A 79 -17.24 4.49 -21.23
N ALA A 80 -18.06 5.29 -20.54
CA ALA A 80 -17.99 6.74 -20.61
C ALA A 80 -16.64 7.28 -20.11
N ASP A 81 -16.12 6.71 -19.02
CA ASP A 81 -14.83 7.11 -18.46
C ASP A 81 -13.62 6.49 -19.19
N TRP A 82 -13.83 5.46 -20.02
CA TRP A 82 -12.76 4.68 -20.66
C TRP A 82 -11.72 5.52 -21.40
N LYS A 83 -12.14 6.62 -22.04
CA LYS A 83 -11.23 7.54 -22.74
C LYS A 83 -10.14 8.12 -21.82
N ARG A 84 -10.50 8.44 -20.56
CA ARG A 84 -9.58 8.88 -19.50
C ARG A 84 -8.94 7.69 -18.79
N HIS A 85 -9.74 6.69 -18.43
CA HIS A 85 -9.31 5.54 -17.63
C HIS A 85 -8.21 4.70 -18.30
N LYS A 86 -8.30 4.48 -19.61
CA LYS A 86 -7.42 3.55 -20.34
C LYS A 86 -5.93 3.86 -20.20
N ALA A 87 -5.57 5.14 -20.04
CA ALA A 87 -4.18 5.59 -19.99
C ALA A 87 -3.46 5.04 -18.75
N PHE A 88 -4.16 4.94 -17.63
CA PHE A 88 -3.62 4.46 -16.37
C PHE A 88 -4.10 3.04 -15.99
N CYS A 89 -5.15 2.53 -16.64
CA CYS A 89 -5.62 1.16 -16.43
C CYS A 89 -4.54 0.11 -16.77
N LYS A 90 -3.87 0.26 -17.92
CA LYS A 90 -2.83 -0.68 -18.39
C LYS A 90 -1.61 -0.80 -17.47
N PRO A 91 -0.95 0.31 -17.05
CA PRO A 91 0.20 0.20 -16.15
C PRO A 91 -0.18 -0.39 -14.78
N ALA A 92 -1.37 -0.06 -14.26
CA ALA A 92 -1.85 -0.62 -13.01
C ALA A 92 -2.18 -2.12 -13.10
N ALA A 93 -2.73 -2.56 -14.24
CA ALA A 93 -2.95 -3.98 -14.53
C ALA A 93 -1.65 -4.78 -14.59
N ALA A 94 -0.56 -4.17 -15.08
CA ALA A 94 0.75 -4.79 -15.14
C ALA A 94 1.38 -4.92 -13.74
N ALA A 95 1.28 -3.88 -12.91
CA ALA A 95 1.77 -3.91 -11.52
C ALA A 95 1.05 -4.96 -10.68
N ALA A 96 -0.28 -5.11 -10.84
CA ALA A 96 -1.09 -6.12 -10.15
C ALA A 96 -0.60 -7.57 -10.35
N LYS A 97 0.07 -7.84 -11.49
CA LYS A 97 0.59 -9.17 -11.82
C LYS A 97 1.99 -9.42 -11.23
N GLY A 98 2.70 -8.37 -10.81
CA GLY A 98 4.04 -8.46 -10.21
C GLY A 98 4.00 -8.89 -8.74
N ASP A 99 3.04 -8.39 -7.96
CA ASP A 99 2.90 -8.73 -6.54
C ASP A 99 2.34 -10.14 -6.28
N ALA A 100 1.61 -10.73 -7.23
CA ALA A 100 1.08 -12.10 -7.10
C ALA A 100 2.18 -13.19 -7.20
N ALA A 101 3.39 -12.86 -7.64
CA ALA A 101 4.50 -13.81 -7.81
C ALA A 101 5.46 -13.88 -6.60
N ALA A 102 5.30 -13.02 -5.58
CA ALA A 102 6.18 -12.96 -4.41
C ALA A 102 5.66 -13.70 -3.17
N GLY A 103 4.62 -14.54 -3.32
CA GLY A 103 3.97 -15.24 -2.21
C GLY A 103 3.70 -16.70 -2.49
N SER A 104 4.72 -17.49 -2.83
CA SER A 104 4.70 -18.97 -2.74
C SER A 104 6.12 -19.52 -2.89
N SER A 105 6.86 -19.56 -1.78
CA SER A 105 7.99 -20.48 -1.57
C SER A 105 8.41 -20.41 -0.12
N GLU A 106 7.64 -21.02 0.78
CA GLU A 106 8.16 -21.41 2.09
C GLU A 106 7.45 -22.72 2.50
N ASP A 107 7.94 -23.83 1.94
CA ASP A 107 7.84 -25.18 2.51
C ASP A 107 8.79 -26.12 1.74
N CYS A 108 10.00 -26.30 2.29
CA CYS A 108 10.77 -27.55 2.44
C CYS A 108 12.12 -27.25 3.08
#